data_AF-A0A958L9M6-F1
#
_entry.id   AF-A0A958L9M6-F1
#
_cell.length_a   1.000
_cell.length_b   1.000
_cell.length_c   1.000
_cell.angle_alpha   90.00
_cell.angle_beta   90.00
_cell.angle_gamma   90.00
#
_symmetry.space_group_name_H-M   'P 1'
#
loop_
_entity.id
_entity.type
_entity.pdbx_description
1 polymer ?
#
loop_
_entity_poly.entity_id
_entity_poly.type
_entity_poly.pdbx_seq_one_letter_code
_entity_poly.pdbx_strand_id
1 'polypeptide(L)'
;LEEVLLKFFPDQKPQIIATAARDFPSVPRCSFRELRQEAFKDPQKPRLLLFGTGFGLDEQILKQCDVILEPIKGSSEDDYRHLSVRSAVSICLDRLLGAW
;
A
#
# COMPACT_ATOMS: atom_id res chain seq x y z
N LEU A 1 -9.96 -8.17 -7.59
CA LEU A 1 -10.08 -6.80 -7.05
C LEU A 1 -11.52 -6.31 -7.13
N GLU A 2 -12.14 -6.39 -8.30
CA GLU A 2 -13.55 -6.05 -8.52
C GLU A 2 -14.51 -6.69 -7.50
N GLU A 3 -14.42 -8.00 -7.26
CA GLU A 3 -15.24 -8.69 -6.25
C GLU A 3 -15.07 -8.11 -4.83
N VAL A 4 -13.83 -7.77 -4.45
CA VAL A 4 -13.53 -7.16 -3.14
C VAL A 4 -14.14 -5.76 -3.06
N LEU A 5 -14.06 -4.99 -4.14
CA LEU A 5 -14.66 -3.65 -4.20
C LEU A 5 -16.18 -3.72 -4.09
N LEU A 6 -16.83 -4.61 -4.85
CA LEU A 6 -18.28 -4.81 -4.77
C LEU A 6 -18.74 -5.29 -3.39
N LYS A 7 -17.95 -6.15 -2.73
CA LYS A 7 -18.29 -6.73 -1.43
C LYS A 7 -18.12 -5.77 -0.26
N PHE A 8 -17.01 -5.03 -0.22
CA PHE A 8 -16.63 -4.22 0.95
C PHE A 8 -16.85 -2.72 0.74
N PHE A 9 -17.00 -2.28 -0.51
CA PHE A 9 -17.12 -0.88 -0.88
C PHE A 9 -18.24 -0.66 -1.92
N PRO A 10 -19.48 -1.14 -1.68
CA PRO A 10 -20.57 -1.11 -2.66
C PRO A 10 -20.99 0.31 -3.07
N ASP A 11 -20.94 1.27 -2.13
CA ASP A 11 -21.47 2.62 -2.32
C ASP A 11 -20.40 3.69 -2.53
N GLN A 12 -19.13 3.37 -2.27
CA GLN A 12 -18.04 4.35 -2.29
C GLN A 12 -16.73 3.72 -2.74
N LYS A 13 -16.21 4.19 -3.89
CA LYS A 13 -14.93 3.70 -4.42
C LYS A 13 -13.77 4.08 -3.48
N PRO A 14 -12.99 3.11 -2.95
CA PRO A 14 -11.83 3.40 -2.13
C PRO A 14 -10.65 3.88 -3.00
N GLN A 15 -9.74 4.63 -2.38
CA GLN A 15 -8.38 4.79 -2.94
C GLN A 15 -7.65 3.45 -2.76
N ILE A 16 -7.14 2.89 -3.84
CA ILE A 16 -6.47 1.59 -3.86
C ILE A 16 -4.95 1.82 -3.82
N ILE A 17 -4.34 1.44 -2.70
CA ILE A 17 -2.91 1.61 -2.43
C ILE A 17 -2.23 0.26 -2.48
N ALA A 18 -1.34 0.05 -3.46
CA ALA A 18 -0.51 -1.14 -3.50
C ALA A 18 0.75 -1.00 -2.64
N THR A 19 1.23 -2.12 -2.12
CA THR A 19 2.57 -2.25 -1.54
C THR A 19 3.47 -3.04 -2.50
N ALA A 20 4.65 -2.51 -2.80
CA ALA A 20 5.63 -3.20 -3.64
C ALA A 20 7.06 -2.83 -3.22
N ALA A 21 7.93 -3.84 -3.14
CA ALA A 21 9.37 -3.61 -2.93
C ALA A 21 10.08 -3.09 -4.18
N ARG A 22 9.48 -3.32 -5.36
CA ARG A 22 10.00 -2.95 -6.68
C ARG A 22 9.29 -1.72 -7.22
N ASP A 23 9.96 -1.01 -8.11
CA ASP A 23 9.40 0.15 -8.80
C ASP A 23 8.49 -0.29 -9.96
N PHE A 24 7.39 0.43 -10.14
CA PHE A 24 6.43 0.23 -11.22
C PHE A 24 6.16 1.59 -11.88
N PRO A 25 6.92 1.97 -12.92
CA PRO A 25 6.88 3.32 -13.50
C PRO A 25 5.50 3.76 -14.01
N SER A 26 4.61 2.81 -14.31
CA SER A 26 3.26 3.09 -14.81
C SER A 26 2.26 3.50 -13.73
N VAL A 27 2.62 3.42 -12.44
CA VAL A 27 1.75 3.75 -11.32
C VAL A 27 2.46 4.77 -10.42
N PRO A 28 1.82 5.89 -10.05
CA PRO A 28 2.47 6.90 -9.24
C PRO A 28 2.81 6.34 -7.86
N ARG A 29 3.91 6.85 -7.28
CA ARG A 29 4.36 6.48 -5.93
C ARG A 29 3.96 7.55 -4.92
N CYS A 30 3.62 7.12 -3.71
CA CYS A 30 3.45 8.00 -2.56
C CYS A 30 4.28 7.52 -1.37
N SER A 31 4.72 8.44 -0.54
CA SER A 31 5.37 8.17 0.74
C SER A 31 4.35 7.84 1.83
N PHE A 32 4.81 7.21 2.91
CA PHE A 32 4.01 7.01 4.13
C PHE A 32 3.49 8.34 4.67
N ARG A 33 4.32 9.39 4.63
CA ARG A 33 3.98 10.73 5.11
C ARG A 33 2.87 11.36 4.28
N GLU A 34 2.96 11.31 2.96
CA GLU A 34 1.94 11.86 2.05
C GLU A 34 0.61 11.14 2.24
N LEU A 35 0.61 9.80 2.24
CA LEU A 35 -0.61 9.02 2.42
C LEU A 35 -1.26 9.27 3.79
N ARG A 36 -0.45 9.40 4.85
CA ARG A 36 -0.93 9.77 6.20
C ARG A 36 -1.56 11.17 6.22
N GLN A 37 -0.91 12.15 5.60
CA GLN A 37 -1.46 13.51 5.51
C GLN A 37 -2.75 13.56 4.70
N GLU A 38 -2.85 12.82 3.60
CA GLU A 38 -4.10 12.66 2.84
C GLU A 38 -5.19 12.01 3.69
N ALA A 39 -4.86 10.98 4.45
CA ALA A 39 -5.79 10.29 5.34
C ALA A 39 -6.38 11.21 6.42
N PHE A 40 -5.57 12.10 7.00
CA PHE A 40 -6.07 13.08 7.96
C PHE A 40 -6.92 14.19 7.33
N LYS A 41 -6.61 14.60 6.10
CA LYS A 41 -7.38 15.64 5.40
C LYS A 41 -8.77 15.16 4.99
N ASP A 42 -8.89 13.88 4.64
CA ASP A 42 -10.15 13.27 4.22
C ASP A 42 -10.37 11.93 4.96
N PRO A 43 -10.88 11.99 6.19
CA PRO A 43 -11.08 10.81 7.04
C PRO A 43 -12.28 9.94 6.58
N GLN A 44 -13.18 10.48 5.76
CA GLN A 44 -14.35 9.76 5.26
C GLN A 44 -14.06 8.99 3.97
N LYS A 45 -12.94 9.27 3.30
CA LYS A 45 -12.53 8.52 2.10
C LYS A 45 -11.98 7.14 2.48
N PRO A 46 -12.60 6.04 2.01
CA PRO A 46 -12.12 4.70 2.26
C PRO A 46 -10.82 4.47 1.51
N ARG A 47 -9.91 3.72 2.15
CA ARG A 47 -8.58 3.40 1.61
C ARG A 47 -8.35 1.90 1.74
N LEU A 48 -7.97 1.28 0.63
CA LEU A 48 -7.70 -0.15 0.55
C LEU A 48 -6.20 -0.37 0.33
N LEU A 49 -5.52 -0.87 1.36
CA LEU A 49 -4.12 -1.29 1.28
C LEU A 49 -4.02 -2.73 0.77
N LEU A 50 -3.34 -2.94 -0.35
CA LEU A 50 -3.12 -4.25 -0.95
C LEU A 50 -1.71 -4.76 -0.63
N PHE A 51 -1.66 -5.98 -0.10
CA PHE A 51 -0.43 -6.69 0.19
C PHE A 51 -0.34 -7.95 -0.67
N GLY A 52 0.78 -8.11 -1.37
CA GLY A 52 1.06 -9.32 -2.15
C GLY A 52 1.48 -10.48 -1.24
N THR A 53 1.34 -11.70 -1.76
CA THR A 53 1.87 -12.94 -1.15
C THR A 53 2.93 -13.56 -2.06
N GLY A 54 3.86 -14.35 -1.52
CA GLY A 54 4.89 -15.00 -2.33
C GLY A 54 5.81 -14.00 -3.04
N PHE A 55 5.65 -13.85 -4.36
CA PHE A 55 6.47 -12.97 -5.22
C PHE A 55 5.96 -11.52 -5.33
N GLY A 56 4.90 -11.17 -4.60
CA GLY A 56 4.29 -9.84 -4.61
C GLY A 56 2.95 -9.80 -5.33
N LEU A 57 2.49 -8.59 -5.67
CA LEU A 57 1.26 -8.39 -6.43
C LEU A 57 1.51 -8.61 -7.92
N ASP A 58 0.52 -9.20 -8.61
CA ASP A 58 0.53 -9.35 -10.06
C ASP A 58 0.47 -7.97 -10.75
N GLU A 59 1.12 -7.85 -11.91
CA GLU A 59 1.19 -6.58 -12.64
C GLU A 59 -0.19 -6.06 -13.06
N GLN A 60 -1.13 -6.95 -13.38
CA GLN A 60 -2.50 -6.57 -13.72
C GLN A 60 -3.23 -5.96 -12.53
N ILE A 61 -2.91 -6.37 -11.31
CA ILE A 61 -3.45 -5.78 -10.08
C ILE A 61 -2.80 -4.43 -9.81
N LEU A 62 -1.48 -4.32 -9.98
CA LEU A 62 -0.77 -3.05 -9.81
C LEU A 62 -1.30 -1.95 -10.74
N LYS A 63 -1.61 -2.28 -12.00
CA LYS A 63 -2.21 -1.35 -12.97
C LYS A 63 -3.61 -0.85 -12.59
N GLN A 64 -4.30 -1.53 -11.68
CA GLN A 64 -5.61 -1.12 -11.17
C GLN A 64 -5.51 -0.26 -9.89
N CYS A 65 -4.30 -0.09 -9.34
CA CYS A 65 -4.08 0.69 -8.12
C CYS A 65 -3.91 2.17 -8.45
N ASP A 66 -4.37 3.05 -7.56
CA ASP A 66 -4.25 4.49 -7.73
C ASP A 66 -2.83 4.96 -7.42
N VAL A 67 -2.18 4.35 -6.42
CA VAL A 67 -0.81 4.66 -6.00
C VAL A 67 -0.09 3.41 -5.48
N ILE A 68 1.25 3.44 -5.53
CA ILE A 68 2.13 2.48 -4.87
C ILE A 68 2.79 3.17 -3.68
N LEU A 69 2.66 2.58 -2.50
CA LEU A 69 3.34 3.06 -1.30
C LEU A 69 4.84 2.80 -1.40
N GLU A 70 5.65 3.75 -0.92
CA GLU A 70 7.10 3.60 -0.88
C GLU A 70 7.51 2.30 -0.14
N PRO A 71 8.58 1.63 -0.59
CA PRO A 71 8.98 0.37 0.03
C PRO A 71 9.45 0.58 1.46
N ILE A 72 9.23 -0.41 2.32
CA ILE A 72 9.86 -0.44 3.65
C ILE A 72 11.35 -0.67 3.46
N LYS A 73 12.15 0.33 3.81
CA LYS A 73 13.61 0.27 3.86
C LYS A 73 14.07 0.18 5.31
N GLY A 74 15.01 -0.71 5.58
CA GLY A 74 15.76 -0.81 6.83
C GLY A 74 17.19 -0.29 6.67
N SER A 75 18.01 -0.43 7.72
CA SER A 75 19.41 0.00 7.75
C SER A 75 20.40 -1.06 7.25
N SER A 76 19.93 -2.07 6.52
CA SER A 76 20.77 -3.16 6.01
C SER A 76 21.77 -2.63 4.98
N GLU A 77 23.05 -2.97 5.13
CA GLU A 77 24.11 -2.64 4.17
C GLU A 77 23.84 -3.28 2.80
N ASP A 78 23.30 -4.51 2.79
CA ASP A 78 22.94 -5.26 1.58
C ASP A 78 21.51 -4.96 1.07
N ASP A 79 20.83 -3.96 1.65
CA ASP A 79 19.49 -3.54 1.24
C ASP A 79 18.42 -4.66 1.31
N TYR A 80 18.50 -5.53 2.32
CA TYR A 80 17.53 -6.62 2.48
C TYR A 80 16.12 -6.10 2.82
N ARG A 81 15.13 -6.44 1.98
CA ARG A 81 13.74 -5.98 2.10
C ARG A 81 12.70 -7.11 2.00
N HIS A 82 13.11 -8.37 2.11
CA HIS A 82 12.20 -9.53 2.01
C HIS A 82 11.48 -9.80 3.34
N LEU A 83 10.55 -8.92 3.68
CA LEU A 83 9.73 -9.06 4.87
C LEU A 83 8.63 -10.11 4.66
N SER A 84 8.29 -10.84 5.74
CA SER A 84 7.04 -11.58 5.74
C SER A 84 5.86 -10.62 5.55
N VAL A 85 4.80 -11.07 4.87
CA VAL A 85 3.61 -10.22 4.64
C VAL A 85 3.06 -9.68 5.95
N ARG A 86 3.04 -10.49 7.01
CA ARG A 86 2.61 -10.07 8.35
C ARG A 86 3.48 -8.94 8.90
N SER A 87 4.80 -9.06 8.79
CA SER A 87 5.74 -8.01 9.22
C SER A 87 5.58 -6.72 8.40
N ALA A 88 5.41 -6.85 7.08
CA ALA A 88 5.17 -5.70 6.20
C ALA A 88 3.87 -4.98 6.57
N VAL A 89 2.79 -5.72 6.84
CA VAL A 89 1.51 -5.15 7.31
C VAL A 89 1.71 -4.39 8.62
N SER A 90 2.36 -4.99 9.63
CA SER A 90 2.59 -4.33 10.92
C SER A 90 3.36 -3.02 10.79
N ILE A 91 4.45 -3.01 10.02
CA ILE A 91 5.26 -1.80 9.81
C ILE A 91 4.49 -0.75 9.01
N CYS A 92 3.74 -1.15 7.98
CA CYS A 92 2.93 -0.22 7.21
C CYS A 92 1.88 0.48 8.08
N LEU A 93 1.16 -0.29 8.91
CA LEU A 93 0.15 0.26 9.80
C LEU A 93 0.76 1.18 10.86
N ASP A 94 1.91 0.82 11.43
CA ASP A 94 2.64 1.67 12.38
C ASP A 94 3.07 3.00 11.75
N ARG A 95 3.63 2.98 10.53
CA ARG A 95 4.03 4.21 9.83
C ARG A 95 2.86 5.10 9.42
N LEU A 96 1.69 4.52 9.15
CA LEU A 96 0.49 5.27 8.74
C LEU A 96 -0.31 5.81 9.92
N LEU A 97 -0.45 5.02 10.99
CA LEU A 97 -1.40 5.27 12.08
C LEU A 97 -0.72 5.42 13.45
N GLY A 98 0.52 4.94 13.60
CA GLY A 98 1.28 4.98 14.84
C GLY A 98 1.98 6.31 15.11
N ALA A 99 2.87 6.30 16.10
CA ALA A 99 3.62 7.47 16.54
C ALA A 99 4.91 7.74 15.72
N TRP A 100 5.12 6.97 14.65
CA TRP A 100 6.26 7.11 13.75
C TRP A 100 6.30 8.48 13.07
#